data_AF-A0A937K722-F1
#
_entry.id   AF-A0A937K722-F1
#
_cell.length_a   1.000
_cell.length_b   1.000
_cell.length_c   1.000
_cell.angle_alpha   90.00
_cell.angle_beta   90.00
_cell.angle_gamma   90.00
#
_symmetry.space_group_name_H-M   'P 1'
#
loop_
_entity.id
_entity.type
_entity.pdbx_description
1 polymer ?
#
loop_
_entity_poly.entity_id
_entity_poly.type
_entity_poly.pdbx_seq_one_letter_code
_entity_poly.pdbx_strand_id
1 'polypeptide(L)'
;MSKRRRGLERFLYQFDKDEGLRQRYADDPDAVGAEMNMAAEEIEALKADDLATVYEWGLHPLLIRNYSGFRRLDYYGMLRERGHKPA
;
A
#
# COMPACT_ATOMS: atom_id res chain seq x y z
N MET A 1 -6.72 16.38 -11.80
CA MET A 1 -5.25 16.12 -11.74
C MET A 1 -5.03 15.05 -10.68
N SER A 2 -4.40 13.92 -11.00
CA SER A 2 -4.09 12.90 -9.98
C SER A 2 -3.01 13.43 -9.03
N LYS A 3 -3.28 13.42 -7.72
CA LYS A 3 -2.31 13.76 -6.67
C LYS A 3 -1.20 12.70 -6.70
N ARG A 4 0.05 13.10 -6.92
CA ARG A 4 1.17 12.14 -6.89
C ARG A 4 1.42 11.65 -5.46
N ARG A 5 1.27 10.35 -5.23
CA ARG A 5 1.36 9.70 -3.91
C ARG A 5 2.77 9.15 -3.63
N ARG A 6 3.79 10.01 -3.73
CA ARG A 6 5.21 9.61 -3.71
C ARG A 6 5.63 8.90 -2.42
N GLY A 7 5.06 9.27 -1.27
CA GLY A 7 5.34 8.62 0.01
C GLY A 7 4.87 7.17 0.01
N LEU A 8 3.63 6.94 -0.43
CA LEU A 8 3.04 5.61 -0.59
C LEU A 8 3.80 4.76 -1.63
N GLU A 9 4.13 5.32 -2.80
CA GLU A 9 4.94 4.63 -3.81
C GLU A 9 6.29 4.15 -3.26
N ARG A 10 7.00 5.04 -2.54
CA ARG A 10 8.30 4.73 -1.95
C ARG A 10 8.17 3.65 -0.87
N PHE A 11 7.16 3.74 -0.02
CA PHE A 11 6.91 2.72 1.00
C PHE A 11 6.65 1.35 0.38
N LEU A 12 5.73 1.25 -0.57
CA LEU A 12 5.41 -0.04 -1.21
C LEU A 12 6.63 -0.65 -1.91
N TYR A 13 7.47 0.19 -2.53
CA TYR A 13 8.73 -0.25 -3.14
C TYR A 13 9.74 -0.78 -2.12
N GLN A 14 9.87 -0.11 -0.96
CA GLN A 14 10.82 -0.50 0.08
C GLN A 14 10.32 -1.67 0.93
N PHE A 15 9.01 -1.83 1.10
CA PHE A 15 8.41 -2.86 1.95
C PHE A 15 8.80 -4.28 1.55
N ASP A 16 9.00 -4.53 0.26
CA ASP A 16 9.52 -5.79 -0.29
C ASP A 16 10.99 -6.06 0.13
N LYS A 17 11.77 -4.98 0.24
CA LYS A 17 13.24 -5.03 0.33
C LYS A 17 13.79 -4.86 1.74
N ASP A 18 13.04 -4.21 2.61
CA ASP A 18 13.51 -3.77 3.92
C ASP A 18 12.69 -4.43 5.03
N GLU A 19 13.29 -5.43 5.68
CA GLU A 19 12.69 -6.10 6.83
C GLU A 19 12.53 -5.18 8.04
N GLY A 20 13.47 -4.24 8.23
CA GLY A 20 13.40 -3.25 9.29
C GLY A 20 12.21 -2.31 9.09
N LEU A 21 11.94 -1.88 7.85
CA LEU A 21 10.73 -1.14 7.52
C LEU A 21 9.47 -1.94 7.83
N ARG A 22 9.42 -3.24 7.49
CA ARG A 22 8.27 -4.10 7.82
C ARG A 22 8.03 -4.20 9.32
N GLN A 23 9.09 -4.40 10.11
CA GLN A 23 9.01 -4.46 11.56
C GLN A 23 8.52 -3.12 12.14
N ARG A 24 9.15 -2.00 11.75
CA ARG A 24 8.73 -0.66 12.20
C ARG A 24 7.28 -0.35 11.82
N TYR A 25 6.84 -0.76 10.63
CA TYR A 25 5.47 -0.59 10.20
C TYR A 25 4.49 -1.46 11.00
N ALA A 26 4.90 -2.67 11.40
CA ALA A 26 4.09 -3.52 12.27
C ALA A 26 3.96 -2.94 13.69
N ASP A 27 5.00 -2.28 14.18
CA ASP A 27 5.04 -1.70 15.52
C ASP A 27 4.32 -0.33 15.59
N ASP A 28 4.58 0.56 14.63
CA ASP A 28 4.00 1.91 14.56
C ASP A 28 3.79 2.37 13.09
N PRO A 29 2.63 2.04 12.49
CA PRO A 29 2.29 2.47 11.14
C PRO A 29 2.29 3.99 10.97
N ASP A 30 1.83 4.73 11.97
CA ASP A 30 1.62 6.18 11.88
C ASP A 30 2.97 6.91 11.87
N ALA A 31 3.95 6.46 12.67
CA ALA A 31 5.32 6.96 12.62
C ALA A 31 5.99 6.70 11.26
N VAL A 32 5.81 5.50 10.69
CA VAL A 32 6.31 5.18 9.34
C VAL A 32 5.62 6.04 8.27
N GLY A 33 4.32 6.26 8.40
CA GLY A 33 3.57 7.17 7.51
C GLY A 33 4.14 8.59 7.54
N ALA A 34 4.43 9.11 8.74
CA ALA A 34 5.04 10.42 8.92
C ALA A 34 6.46 10.50 8.30
N GLU A 35 7.33 9.52 8.57
CA GLU A 35 8.67 9.41 7.95
C GLU A 35 8.58 9.40 6.43
N MET A 36 7.62 8.64 5.89
CA MET A 36 7.41 8.50 4.47
C MET A 36 6.70 9.70 3.82
N ASN A 37 6.30 10.69 4.61
CA ASN A 37 5.49 11.84 4.16
C ASN A 37 4.21 11.38 3.43
N MET A 38 3.55 10.36 3.99
CA MET A 38 2.23 9.93 3.53
C MET A 38 1.15 10.90 3.98
N ALA A 39 0.13 11.06 3.16
CA ALA A 39 -1.10 11.70 3.61
C ALA A 39 -1.87 10.78 4.56
N ALA A 40 -2.72 11.35 5.41
CA ALA A 40 -3.53 10.58 6.37
C ALA A 40 -4.37 9.51 5.66
N GLU A 41 -4.96 9.82 4.50
CA GLU A 41 -5.75 8.83 3.77
C GLU A 41 -4.91 7.62 3.32
N GLU A 42 -3.62 7.83 3.00
CA GLU A 42 -2.74 6.78 2.48
C GLU A 42 -2.37 5.77 3.57
N ILE A 43 -2.02 6.26 4.77
CA ILE A 43 -1.69 5.38 5.89
C ILE A 43 -2.93 4.64 6.40
N GLU A 44 -4.10 5.28 6.43
CA GLU A 44 -5.35 4.63 6.83
C GLU A 44 -5.75 3.51 5.85
N ALA A 45 -5.56 3.70 4.55
CA ALA A 45 -5.80 2.63 3.57
C ALA A 45 -4.86 1.43 3.77
N LEU A 46 -3.59 1.67 4.11
CA LEU A 46 -2.63 0.60 4.41
C LEU A 46 -2.94 -0.12 5.73
N LYS A 47 -3.40 0.60 6.76
CA LYS A 47 -3.83 0.02 8.05
C LYS A 47 -5.08 -0.83 7.91
N ALA A 48 -6.00 -0.40 7.05
CA ALA A 48 -7.22 -1.13 6.71
C ALA A 48 -7.01 -2.27 5.70
N ASP A 49 -5.78 -2.46 5.20
CA ASP A 49 -5.45 -3.39 4.12
C ASP A 49 -6.31 -3.18 2.85
N ASP A 50 -6.79 -1.95 2.60
CA ASP A 50 -7.66 -1.58 1.48
C ASP A 50 -6.84 -1.35 0.19
N LEU A 51 -6.33 -2.45 -0.36
CA LEU A 51 -5.50 -2.43 -1.55
C LEU A 51 -6.27 -2.09 -2.83
N ALA A 52 -7.61 -2.20 -2.81
CA ALA A 52 -8.44 -1.77 -3.92
C ALA A 52 -8.49 -0.24 -4.01
N THR A 53 -8.59 0.46 -2.88
CA THR A 53 -8.46 1.93 -2.86
C THR A 53 -7.06 2.37 -3.32
N VAL A 54 -6.01 1.68 -2.88
CA VAL A 54 -4.63 1.96 -3.33
C VAL A 54 -4.50 1.81 -4.86
N TYR A 55 -5.12 0.79 -5.45
CA TYR A 55 -5.19 0.61 -6.90
C TYR A 55 -5.98 1.74 -7.59
N GLU A 56 -7.14 2.12 -7.05
CA GLU A 56 -8.00 3.19 -7.61
C GLU A 56 -7.33 4.57 -7.58
N TRP A 57 -6.38 4.78 -6.66
CA TRP A 57 -5.52 5.96 -6.66
C TRP A 57 -4.44 5.97 -7.76
N GLY A 58 -4.33 4.89 -8.53
CA GLY A 58 -3.42 4.78 -9.67
C GLY A 58 -2.01 4.33 -9.31
N LEU A 59 -1.81 3.69 -8.14
CA LEU A 59 -0.52 3.09 -7.79
C LEU A 59 -0.22 1.90 -8.71
N HIS A 60 1.07 1.71 -9.00
CA HIS A 60 1.50 0.66 -9.93
C HIS A 60 1.15 -0.74 -9.39
N PRO A 61 0.42 -1.60 -10.13
CA PRO A 61 -0.07 -2.89 -9.62
C PRO A 61 1.01 -3.82 -9.07
N LEU A 62 2.22 -3.81 -9.64
CA LEU A 62 3.33 -4.62 -9.14
C LEU A 62 3.76 -4.26 -7.70
N LEU A 63 3.73 -2.97 -7.34
CA LEU A 63 4.05 -2.52 -5.98
C LEU A 63 3.01 -3.04 -4.98
N ILE A 64 1.74 -2.94 -5.36
CA ILE A 64 0.61 -3.42 -4.56
C ILE A 64 0.67 -4.94 -4.41
N ARG A 65 0.94 -5.67 -5.50
CA ARG A 65 1.08 -7.12 -5.50
C ARG A 65 2.20 -7.58 -4.57
N ASN A 66 3.37 -6.95 -4.63
CA ASN A 66 4.49 -7.32 -3.76
C ASN A 66 4.14 -7.07 -2.28
N TYR A 67 3.57 -5.90 -1.95
CA TYR A 67 3.09 -5.61 -0.60
C TYR A 67 2.07 -6.66 -0.11
N SER A 68 1.06 -6.98 -0.94
CA SER A 68 0.02 -7.97 -0.62
C SER A 68 0.59 -9.36 -0.32
N GLY A 69 1.68 -9.75 -1.01
CA GLY A 69 2.35 -11.02 -0.80
C GLY A 69 2.99 -11.12 0.59
N PHE A 70 3.70 -10.09 1.04
CA PHE A 70 4.27 -10.06 2.39
C PHE A 70 3.21 -10.00 3.48
N ARG A 71 2.08 -9.33 3.21
CA ARG A 71 0.95 -9.21 4.14
C ARG A 71 -0.04 -10.39 4.10
N ARG A 72 0.13 -11.32 3.14
CA ARG A 72 -0.76 -12.46 2.90
C ARG A 72 -2.22 -12.05 2.61
N LEU A 73 -2.41 -10.99 1.83
CA LEU A 73 -3.73 -10.44 1.48
C LEU A 73 -4.18 -10.93 0.09
N ASP A 74 -5.48 -11.21 -0.07
CA ASP A 74 -6.07 -11.50 -1.39
C ASP A 74 -6.37 -10.21 -2.16
N TYR A 75 -5.31 -9.54 -2.61
CA TYR A 75 -5.40 -8.31 -3.39
C TYR A 75 -6.30 -8.46 -4.63
N TYR A 76 -6.17 -9.56 -5.36
CA TYR A 76 -6.99 -9.78 -6.56
C TYR A 76 -8.47 -10.05 -6.20
N GLY A 77 -8.75 -10.68 -5.06
CA GLY A 77 -10.10 -10.77 -4.48
C GLY A 77 -10.71 -9.40 -4.23
N MET A 78 -9.99 -8.53 -3.52
CA MET A 78 -10.43 -7.16 -3.23
C MET A 78 -10.74 -6.37 -4.51
N LEU A 79 -9.92 -6.55 -5.56
CA LEU A 79 -10.18 -5.92 -6.86
C LEU A 79 -11.46 -6.45 -7.52
N ARG A 80 -11.68 -7.77 -7.50
CA ARG A 80 -12.89 -8.39 -8.07
C ARG A 80 -14.15 -7.94 -7.34
N GLU A 81 -14.10 -7.81 -6.01
CA GLU A 81 -15.20 -7.30 -5.19
C GLU A 81 -15.59 -5.87 -5.58
N ARG A 82 -14.63 -5.06 -6.04
CA ARG A 82 -14.86 -3.72 -6.58
C ARG A 82 -15.14 -3.68 -8.09
N GLY A 83 -15.34 -4.84 -8.73
CA GLY A 83 -15.66 -4.94 -10.15
C GLY A 83 -14.49 -4.70 -11.10
N HIS A 84 -13.25 -4.65 -10.58
CA HIS A 84 -12.06 -4.56 -11.42
C HIS A 84 -11.75 -5.93 -12.03
N LYS A 85 -11.22 -5.91 -13.26
CA LYS A 85 -10.66 -7.08 -13.94
C LYS A 85 -9.14 -6.95 -13.95
N PRO A 86 -8.45 -7.40 -12.88
CA PRO A 86 -7.00 -7.38 -12.88
C PRO A 86 -6.48 -8.22 -14.05
N ALA A 87 -5.57 -7.63 -14.83
CA ALA A 87 -4.88 -8.30 -15.94
C ALA A 87 -3.81 -9.29 -15.42
#